data_AF-A0A3R6BYP3-F1
#
_entry.id   AF-A0A3R6BYP3-F1
#
_cell.length_a   1.000
_cell.length_b   1.000
_cell.length_c   1.000
_cell.angle_alpha   90.00
_cell.angle_beta   90.00
_cell.angle_gamma   90.00
#
_symmetry.space_group_name_H-M   'P 1'
#
loop_
_entity.id
_entity.type
_entity.pdbx_description
1 polymer ?
#
loop_
_entity_poly.entity_id
_entity_poly.type
_entity_poly.pdbx_seq_one_letter_code
_entity_poly.pdbx_strand_id
1 'polypeptide(L)'
;MNMKRREDLLRDILFLIEKSQRKGSRRLNADKNILYWEIGRLIKQDLYSKETTLHRIDTFKYLSRELVERYGKEFEVRHLLQMELFCVYFPELEIVSDLSKKLTWTHFLKLFLIDNKLHRDDYAKACKEEGWSSSVLHGKIMKLII
;
A
#
# COMPACT_ATOMS: atom_id res chain seq x y z
N MET A 1 -25.60 -10.54 5.17
CA MET A 1 -24.42 -11.21 4.56
C MET A 1 -23.21 -10.28 4.47
N ASN A 2 -23.38 -9.00 4.09
CA ASN A 2 -22.26 -8.04 3.91
C ASN A 2 -21.55 -7.58 5.20
N MET A 3 -22.24 -7.61 6.36
CA MET A 3 -21.68 -7.13 7.62
C MET A 3 -20.59 -8.06 8.20
N LYS A 4 -20.82 -9.37 8.10
CA LYS A 4 -19.90 -10.39 8.58
C LYS A 4 -18.58 -10.34 7.80
N ARG A 5 -18.65 -10.09 6.51
CA ARG A 5 -17.48 -10.02 5.62
C ARG A 5 -16.53 -8.86 5.93
N ARG A 6 -17.07 -7.64 6.12
CA ARG A 6 -16.25 -6.47 6.49
C ARG A 6 -15.65 -6.59 7.89
N GLU A 7 -16.31 -7.30 8.80
CA GLU A 7 -15.79 -7.60 10.14
C GLU A 7 -14.65 -8.63 10.07
N ASP A 8 -14.78 -9.66 9.24
CA ASP A 8 -13.73 -10.64 8.98
C ASP A 8 -12.49 -9.95 8.36
N LEU A 9 -12.70 -9.10 7.34
CA LEU A 9 -11.63 -8.29 6.73
C LEU A 9 -10.94 -7.38 7.77
N LEU A 10 -11.72 -6.71 8.62
CA LEU A 10 -11.16 -5.89 9.71
C LEU A 10 -10.29 -6.74 10.63
N ARG A 11 -10.77 -7.93 11.06
CA ARG A 11 -10.00 -8.83 11.94
C ARG A 11 -8.68 -9.25 11.31
N ASP A 12 -8.67 -9.58 10.03
CA ASP A 12 -7.44 -9.95 9.32
C ASP A 12 -6.45 -8.78 9.23
N ILE A 13 -6.94 -7.56 8.97
CA ILE A 13 -6.10 -6.36 8.96
C ILE A 13 -5.53 -6.07 10.36
N LEU A 14 -6.34 -6.18 11.41
CA LEU A 14 -5.86 -6.01 12.80
C LEU A 14 -4.76 -7.01 13.12
N PHE A 15 -4.95 -8.27 12.75
CA PHE A 15 -3.95 -9.31 12.94
C PHE A 15 -2.63 -8.99 12.23
N LEU A 16 -2.68 -8.46 11.00
CA LEU A 16 -1.47 -8.02 10.28
C LEU A 16 -0.75 -6.86 11.00
N ILE A 17 -1.49 -5.86 11.46
CA ILE A 17 -0.92 -4.69 12.16
C ILE A 17 -0.24 -5.14 13.45
N GLU A 18 -0.93 -5.94 14.28
CA GLU A 18 -0.36 -6.47 15.52
C GLU A 18 0.88 -7.34 15.26
N LYS A 19 0.82 -8.22 14.25
CA LYS A 19 1.95 -9.06 13.85
C LYS A 19 3.16 -8.22 13.41
N SER A 20 2.93 -7.10 12.72
CA SER A 20 3.98 -6.18 12.30
C SER A 20 4.60 -5.45 13.49
N GLN A 21 3.78 -4.92 14.40
CA GLN A 21 4.26 -4.22 15.61
C GLN A 21 5.10 -5.10 16.52
N ARG A 22 4.76 -6.39 16.67
CA ARG A 22 5.53 -7.34 17.49
C ARG A 22 6.93 -7.64 16.94
N LYS A 23 7.19 -7.40 15.65
CA LYS A 23 8.48 -7.77 15.04
C LYS A 23 9.64 -6.85 15.41
N GLY A 24 9.40 -5.66 15.98
CA GLY A 24 10.41 -4.86 16.71
C GLY A 24 11.76 -4.64 16.01
N SER A 25 11.83 -4.72 14.68
CA SER A 25 13.08 -4.83 13.93
C SER A 25 13.58 -3.51 13.35
N ARG A 26 14.91 -3.34 13.32
CA ARG A 26 15.66 -2.14 12.84
C ARG A 26 15.45 -1.80 11.34
N ARG A 27 14.49 -2.43 10.65
CA ARG A 27 14.16 -2.21 9.22
C ARG A 27 12.77 -1.60 9.06
N LEU A 28 12.54 -0.49 9.77
CA LEU A 28 11.25 0.21 9.84
C LEU A 28 10.57 0.42 8.48
N ASN A 29 11.33 0.73 7.42
CA ASN A 29 10.76 0.95 6.08
C ASN A 29 10.29 -0.34 5.40
N ALA A 30 11.06 -1.43 5.52
CA ALA A 30 10.70 -2.69 4.89
C ALA A 30 9.47 -3.30 5.55
N ASP A 31 9.43 -3.29 6.87
CA ASP A 31 8.31 -3.81 7.65
C ASP A 31 7.02 -3.00 7.36
N LYS A 32 7.13 -1.67 7.22
CA LYS A 32 6.00 -0.80 6.88
C LYS A 32 5.47 -1.03 5.46
N ASN A 33 6.34 -1.09 4.45
CA ASN A 33 5.90 -1.32 3.07
C ASN A 33 5.23 -2.69 2.92
N ILE A 34 5.80 -3.73 3.53
CA ILE A 34 5.22 -5.08 3.49
C ILE A 34 3.84 -5.08 4.15
N LEU A 35 3.70 -4.48 5.34
CA LEU A 35 2.40 -4.36 6.01
C LEU A 35 1.36 -3.68 5.11
N TYR A 36 1.71 -2.53 4.53
CA TYR A 36 0.80 -1.77 3.67
C TYR A 36 0.40 -2.54 2.42
N TRP A 37 1.34 -3.27 1.82
CA TRP A 37 1.05 -4.12 0.69
C TRP A 37 0.10 -5.28 1.06
N GLU A 38 0.33 -5.94 2.21
CA GLU A 38 -0.53 -7.05 2.66
C GLU A 38 -1.95 -6.58 2.99
N ILE A 39 -2.10 -5.40 3.62
CA ILE A 39 -3.40 -4.78 3.87
C ILE A 39 -4.11 -4.48 2.54
N GLY A 40 -3.40 -3.88 1.59
CA GLY A 40 -3.92 -3.61 0.26
C GLY A 40 -4.42 -4.86 -0.46
N ARG A 41 -3.66 -5.96 -0.36
CA ARG A 41 -4.01 -7.25 -0.93
C ARG A 41 -5.30 -7.79 -0.31
N LEU A 42 -5.46 -7.75 1.02
CA LEU A 42 -6.68 -8.20 1.70
C LEU A 42 -7.91 -7.40 1.24
N ILE A 43 -7.78 -6.07 1.20
CA ILE A 43 -8.83 -5.17 0.72
C ILE A 43 -9.22 -5.51 -0.72
N LYS A 44 -8.24 -5.65 -1.62
CA LYS A 44 -8.48 -5.99 -3.03
C LYS A 44 -9.17 -7.34 -3.19
N GLN A 45 -8.73 -8.36 -2.44
CA GLN A 45 -9.30 -9.70 -2.50
C GLN A 45 -10.76 -9.74 -2.02
N ASP A 46 -11.05 -9.03 -0.93
CA ASP A 46 -12.42 -8.95 -0.41
C ASP A 46 -13.36 -8.25 -1.40
N LEU A 47 -12.90 -7.13 -1.98
CA LEU A 47 -13.72 -6.29 -2.86
C LEU A 47 -13.80 -6.79 -4.32
N TYR A 48 -13.11 -7.88 -4.69
CA TYR A 48 -13.10 -8.39 -6.06
C TYR A 48 -14.39 -9.13 -6.46
N SER A 49 -15.21 -9.56 -5.51
CA SER A 49 -16.42 -10.33 -5.80
C SER A 49 -17.63 -9.43 -6.08
N LYS A 50 -18.03 -9.22 -7.34
CA LYS A 50 -19.34 -8.66 -7.78
C LYS A 50 -19.94 -7.52 -6.91
N GLU A 51 -19.12 -6.72 -6.24
CA GLU A 51 -19.58 -5.73 -5.28
C GLU A 51 -19.87 -4.42 -5.99
N THR A 52 -20.95 -3.75 -5.59
CA THR A 52 -21.32 -2.46 -6.16
C THR A 52 -20.36 -1.38 -5.65
N THR A 53 -20.16 -0.32 -6.44
CA THR A 53 -19.32 0.83 -6.06
C THR A 53 -19.71 1.43 -4.70
N LEU A 54 -21.01 1.42 -4.37
CA LEU A 54 -21.53 1.88 -3.08
C LEU A 54 -20.99 1.03 -1.92
N HIS A 55 -21.06 -0.30 -2.04
CA HIS A 55 -20.59 -1.20 -1.00
C HIS A 55 -19.08 -1.04 -0.75
N ARG A 56 -18.31 -0.91 -1.84
CA ARG A 56 -16.87 -0.64 -1.77
C ARG A 56 -16.55 0.63 -0.98
N ILE A 57 -17.23 1.74 -1.28
CA ILE A 57 -17.06 3.02 -0.57
C ILE A 57 -17.36 2.84 0.92
N ASP A 58 -18.45 2.15 1.25
CA ASP A 58 -18.85 1.93 2.64
C ASP A 58 -17.85 1.04 3.40
N THR A 59 -17.26 0.04 2.75
CA THR A 59 -16.21 -0.80 3.34
C THR A 59 -14.97 0.02 3.66
N PHE A 60 -14.49 0.88 2.76
CA PHE A 60 -13.35 1.76 3.06
C PHE A 60 -13.63 2.73 4.21
N LYS A 61 -14.83 3.33 4.26
CA LYS A 61 -15.24 4.21 5.37
C LYS A 61 -15.29 3.47 6.70
N TYR A 62 -15.85 2.26 6.70
CA TYR A 62 -15.91 1.41 7.87
C TYR A 62 -14.51 1.06 8.38
N LEU A 63 -13.65 0.49 7.53
CA LEU A 63 -12.27 0.14 7.89
C LEU A 63 -11.50 1.35 8.41
N SER A 64 -11.63 2.49 7.73
CA SER A 64 -10.93 3.71 8.13
C SER A 64 -11.36 4.17 9.51
N ARG A 65 -12.66 4.19 9.82
CA ARG A 65 -13.15 4.57 11.15
C ARG A 65 -12.54 3.71 12.25
N GLU A 66 -12.62 2.39 12.09
CA GLU A 66 -12.18 1.43 13.11
C GLU A 66 -10.65 1.44 13.28
N LEU A 67 -9.89 1.60 12.20
CA LEU A 67 -8.43 1.61 12.24
C LEU A 67 -7.87 2.95 12.71
N VAL A 68 -8.48 4.08 12.32
CA VAL A 68 -8.05 5.42 12.78
C VAL A 68 -8.26 5.56 14.28
N GLU A 69 -9.35 5.04 14.83
CA GLU A 69 -9.60 5.06 16.28
C GLU A 69 -8.50 4.34 17.07
N ARG A 70 -7.92 3.27 16.50
CA ARG A 70 -6.90 2.44 17.18
C ARG A 70 -5.45 2.86 16.89
N TYR A 71 -5.17 3.28 15.66
CA TYR A 71 -3.80 3.45 15.16
C TYR A 71 -3.53 4.83 14.55
N GLY A 72 -4.56 5.67 14.42
CA GLY A 72 -4.43 7.06 13.96
C GLY A 72 -4.52 7.24 12.43
N LYS A 73 -4.19 8.47 11.99
CA LYS A 73 -4.52 9.00 10.65
C LYS A 73 -3.88 8.26 9.46
N GLU A 74 -2.86 7.43 9.70
CA GLU A 74 -2.23 6.64 8.64
C GLU A 74 -3.15 5.56 8.04
N PHE A 75 -4.31 5.31 8.66
CA PHE A 75 -5.37 4.42 8.16
C PHE A 75 -6.64 5.17 7.73
N GLU A 76 -6.54 6.47 7.45
CA GLU A 76 -7.62 7.21 6.77
C GLU A 76 -7.95 6.58 5.41
N VAL A 77 -9.19 6.76 4.93
CA VAL A 77 -9.69 6.22 3.66
C VAL A 77 -8.70 6.39 2.50
N ARG A 78 -8.10 7.58 2.37
CA ARG A 78 -7.09 7.87 1.34
C ARG A 78 -5.89 6.91 1.41
N HIS A 79 -5.39 6.63 2.60
CA HIS A 79 -4.23 5.76 2.79
C HIS A 79 -4.59 4.31 2.51
N LEU A 80 -5.77 3.84 2.93
CA LEU A 80 -6.25 2.50 2.59
C LEU A 80 -6.38 2.31 1.07
N LEU A 81 -6.88 3.32 0.35
CA LEU A 81 -6.91 3.31 -1.12
C LEU A 81 -5.50 3.21 -1.71
N GLN A 82 -4.53 3.95 -1.17
CA GLN A 82 -3.14 3.86 -1.62
C GLN A 82 -2.52 2.48 -1.33
N MET A 83 -2.85 1.86 -0.19
CA MET A 83 -2.43 0.49 0.14
C MET A 83 -2.99 -0.51 -0.89
N GLU A 84 -4.27 -0.38 -1.24
CA GLU A 84 -4.86 -1.21 -2.29
C GLU A 84 -4.19 -0.97 -3.65
N LEU A 85 -3.98 0.29 -4.05
CA LEU A 85 -3.25 0.62 -5.28
C LEU A 85 -1.84 0.03 -5.28
N PHE A 86 -1.19 -0.07 -4.12
CA PHE A 86 0.13 -0.67 -4.02
C PHE A 86 0.15 -2.11 -4.55
N CYS A 87 -0.80 -2.95 -4.13
CA CYS A 87 -0.89 -4.32 -4.61
C CYS A 87 -1.44 -4.44 -6.04
N VAL A 88 -2.02 -3.37 -6.59
CA VAL A 88 -2.41 -3.30 -8.00
C VAL A 88 -1.19 -2.99 -8.88
N TYR A 89 -0.38 -2.00 -8.51
CA TYR A 89 0.77 -1.57 -9.29
C TYR A 89 2.00 -2.46 -9.14
N PHE A 90 2.12 -3.14 -7.99
CA PHE A 90 3.19 -4.08 -7.65
C PHE A 90 2.57 -5.40 -7.13
N PRO A 91 2.06 -6.28 -8.00
CA PRO A 91 1.32 -7.47 -7.57
C PRO A 91 2.20 -8.59 -7.00
N GLU A 92 3.52 -8.58 -7.25
CA GLU A 92 4.44 -9.61 -6.77
C GLU A 92 5.12 -9.20 -5.44
N LEU A 93 4.91 -10.01 -4.39
CA LEU A 93 5.47 -9.73 -3.06
C LEU A 93 7.00 -9.79 -3.05
N GLU A 94 7.60 -10.65 -3.88
CA GLU A 94 9.06 -10.79 -4.01
C GLU A 94 9.69 -9.48 -4.48
N ILE A 95 9.06 -8.81 -5.46
CA ILE A 95 9.50 -7.51 -5.97
C ILE A 95 9.36 -6.44 -4.89
N VAL A 96 8.22 -6.41 -4.19
CA VAL A 96 7.98 -5.45 -3.11
C VAL A 96 8.99 -5.63 -1.97
N SER A 97 9.26 -6.86 -1.56
CA SER A 97 10.22 -7.20 -0.52
C SER A 97 11.63 -6.75 -0.89
N ASP A 98 12.03 -6.97 -2.14
CA ASP A 98 13.35 -6.57 -2.63
C ASP A 98 13.52 -5.05 -2.76
N LEU A 99 12.54 -4.35 -3.33
CA LEU A 99 12.54 -2.89 -3.43
C LEU A 99 12.52 -2.23 -2.05
N SER A 100 11.76 -2.77 -1.10
CA SER A 100 11.60 -2.22 0.24
C SER A 100 12.87 -2.27 1.10
N LYS A 101 13.92 -2.96 0.65
CA LYS A 101 15.27 -2.87 1.25
C LYS A 101 15.88 -1.48 1.09
N LYS A 102 15.45 -0.70 0.09
CA LYS A 102 16.00 0.62 -0.25
C LYS A 102 14.92 1.70 -0.34
N LEU A 103 13.74 1.36 -0.83
CA LEU A 103 12.65 2.29 -1.05
C LEU A 103 11.76 2.44 0.20
N THR A 104 11.42 3.67 0.51
CA THR A 104 10.42 4.02 1.54
C THR A 104 9.01 4.07 0.94
N TRP A 105 7.98 4.12 1.78
CA TRP A 105 6.59 4.30 1.34
C TRP A 105 6.41 5.50 0.39
N THR A 106 7.10 6.61 0.67
CA THR A 106 7.04 7.81 -0.18
C THR A 106 7.64 7.63 -1.58
N HIS A 107 8.53 6.64 -1.79
CA HIS A 107 8.94 6.26 -3.15
C HIS A 107 7.81 5.57 -3.88
N PHE A 108 7.15 4.59 -3.25
CA PHE A 108 6.03 3.87 -3.87
C PHE A 108 4.88 4.80 -4.25
N LEU A 109 4.50 5.74 -3.37
CA LEU A 109 3.50 6.76 -3.69
C LEU A 109 3.83 7.56 -4.96
N LYS A 110 5.12 7.83 -5.21
CA LYS A 110 5.57 8.53 -6.43
C LYS A 110 5.55 7.63 -7.65
N LEU A 111 5.91 6.36 -7.47
CA LEU A 111 5.86 5.35 -8.54
C LEU A 111 4.42 5.08 -9.01
N PHE A 112 3.42 5.27 -8.14
CA PHE A 112 2.00 5.17 -8.54
C PHE A 112 1.56 6.26 -9.53
N LEU A 113 2.33 7.36 -9.65
CA LEU A 113 2.07 8.41 -10.65
C LEU A 113 2.46 7.98 -12.07
N ILE A 114 3.14 6.84 -12.23
CA ILE A 114 3.58 6.32 -13.52
C ILE A 114 2.64 5.17 -13.92
N ASP A 115 1.71 5.45 -14.85
CA ASP A 115 0.75 4.45 -15.32
C ASP A 115 1.41 3.31 -16.10
N ASN A 116 2.35 3.66 -17.00
CA ASN A 116 3.08 2.68 -17.79
C ASN A 116 3.93 1.77 -16.88
N LYS A 117 3.61 0.47 -16.87
CA LYS A 117 4.29 -0.53 -16.04
C LYS A 117 5.79 -0.60 -16.30
N LEU A 118 6.21 -0.60 -17.57
CA LEU A 118 7.61 -0.69 -17.94
C LEU A 118 8.41 0.50 -17.37
N HIS A 119 7.92 1.73 -17.57
CA HIS A 119 8.55 2.91 -17.00
C HIS A 119 8.56 2.87 -15.47
N ARG A 120 7.48 2.41 -14.84
CA ARG A 120 7.42 2.30 -13.38
C ARG A 120 8.48 1.33 -12.85
N ASP A 121 8.66 0.20 -13.52
CA ASP A 121 9.66 -0.81 -13.14
C ASP A 121 11.09 -0.29 -13.33
N ASP A 122 11.36 0.40 -14.45
CA ASP A 122 12.67 1.02 -14.72
C ASP A 122 13.03 2.07 -13.66
N TYR A 123 12.09 2.93 -13.30
CA TYR A 123 12.28 3.94 -12.25
C TYR A 123 12.45 3.33 -10.86
N ALA A 124 11.68 2.28 -10.53
CA ALA A 124 11.83 1.56 -9.28
C ALA A 124 13.22 0.92 -9.15
N LYS A 125 13.70 0.32 -10.24
CA LYS A 125 15.05 -0.25 -10.34
C LYS A 125 16.13 0.82 -10.19
N ALA A 126 16.02 1.94 -10.91
CA ALA A 126 16.95 3.05 -10.82
C ALA A 126 17.02 3.64 -9.39
N CYS A 127 15.88 3.78 -8.69
CA CYS A 127 15.87 4.18 -7.28
C CYS A 127 16.68 3.23 -6.38
N LYS A 128 16.56 1.92 -6.61
CA LYS A 128 17.26 0.90 -5.82
C LYS A 128 18.76 0.89 -6.12
N GLU A 129 19.15 1.02 -7.39
CA GLU A 129 20.55 0.92 -7.85
C GLU A 129 21.33 2.21 -7.60
N GLU A 130 20.75 3.37 -7.93
CA GLU A 130 21.39 4.68 -7.83
C GLU A 130 21.15 5.37 -6.48
N GLY A 131 20.29 4.81 -5.63
CA GLY A 131 20.00 5.37 -4.31
C GLY A 131 19.26 6.70 -4.35
N TRP A 132 18.44 6.95 -5.37
CA TRP A 132 17.67 8.19 -5.48
C TRP A 132 16.76 8.35 -4.26
N SER A 133 16.80 9.53 -3.64
CA SER A 133 15.79 9.91 -2.66
C SER A 133 14.43 10.06 -3.34
N SER A 134 13.36 10.00 -2.54
CA SER A 134 12.02 10.18 -3.09
C SER A 134 11.90 11.54 -3.79
N SER A 135 12.60 12.58 -3.32
CA SER A 135 12.57 13.92 -3.94
C SER A 135 13.22 13.91 -5.33
N VAL A 136 14.35 13.21 -5.48
CA VAL A 136 15.02 13.05 -6.78
C VAL A 136 14.13 12.28 -7.75
N LEU A 137 13.52 11.18 -7.30
CA LEU A 137 12.54 10.42 -8.08
C LEU A 137 11.41 11.33 -8.58
N HIS A 138 10.81 12.12 -7.68
CA HIS A 138 9.72 13.03 -8.05
C HIS A 138 10.15 14.01 -9.14
N GLY A 139 11.31 14.66 -8.97
CA GLY A 139 11.83 15.61 -9.97
C GLY A 139 12.07 14.97 -11.34
N LYS A 140 12.48 13.70 -11.40
CA LYS A 140 12.64 12.98 -12.67
C LYS A 140 11.30 12.61 -13.31
N ILE A 141 10.32 12.15 -12.53
CA ILE A 141 8.97 11.86 -13.04
C ILE A 141 8.32 13.12 -13.61
N MET A 142 8.44 14.28 -12.94
CA MET A 142 7.87 15.53 -13.44
C MET A 142 8.45 15.94 -14.80
N LYS A 143 9.71 15.59 -15.10
CA LYS A 143 10.33 15.84 -16.41
C LYS A 143 9.84 14.91 -17.53
N LEU A 144 9.13 13.82 -17.20
CA LEU A 144 8.49 12.96 -18.20
C LEU A 144 7.08 13.42 -18.56
N ILE A 145 6.45 14.20 -17.67
CA ILE A 145 5.05 14.64 -17.81
C ILE A 145 4.98 16.05 -18.44
N ILE A 146 6.10 16.80 -18.43
CA ILE A 146 6.29 18.07 -19.13
C ILE A 146 6.99 17.79 -20.46
#